data_AF-A0A522Q9G2-F1
#
_entry.id   AF-A0A522Q9G2-F1
#
_cell.length_a   1.000
_cell.length_b   1.000
_cell.length_c   1.000
_cell.angle_alpha   90.00
_cell.angle_beta   90.00
_cell.angle_gamma   90.00
#
_symmetry.space_group_name_H-M   'P 1'
#
loop_
_entity.id
_entity.type
_entity.pdbx_description
1 polymer ?
#
loop_
_entity_poly.entity_id
_entity_poly.type
_entity_poly.pdbx_seq_one_letter_code
_entity_poly.pdbx_strand_id
1 'polypeptide(L)'
;ARFRSFSIPLVVMAAIPLGIIGVMPGFALLAAHGVYFSATAMIGVIALSGIVVRNSIVLVEFIEDELRRGMELHEAVIRAGTVRARPILLTAAAGILSSAVIAADPVWSGLAWALIFGMSASALLSILVVPLLYALVAKDDLLVPRTRPAPPERASAEPMAALP
;
A
#
# COMPACT_ATOMS: atom_id res chain seq x y z
N ALA A 1 15.95 -6.22 -23.05
CA ALA A 1 15.33 -4.95 -22.63
C ALA A 1 13.96 -5.24 -22.01
N ARG A 2 13.82 -5.14 -20.68
CA ARG A 2 12.67 -5.64 -19.90
C ARG A 2 11.83 -4.46 -19.37
N PHE A 3 11.36 -3.60 -20.27
CA PHE A 3 10.45 -2.50 -19.91
C PHE A 3 9.01 -2.98 -20.03
N ARG A 4 8.57 -3.77 -19.04
CA ARG A 4 7.16 -4.12 -18.87
C ARG A 4 6.60 -3.12 -17.85
N SER A 5 6.04 -2.02 -18.37
CA SER A 5 5.33 -0.93 -17.65
C SER A 5 6.15 -0.13 -16.61
N PHE A 6 6.56 1.08 -16.97
CA PHE A 6 7.09 2.09 -16.04
C PHE A 6 6.02 2.66 -15.10
N SER A 7 4.74 2.36 -15.32
CA SER A 7 3.64 2.87 -14.53
C SER A 7 3.57 2.23 -13.14
N ILE A 8 3.97 0.96 -12.99
CA ILE A 8 3.98 0.26 -11.70
C ILE A 8 4.95 0.93 -10.69
N PRO A 9 6.23 1.17 -11.03
CA PRO A 9 7.12 1.95 -10.18
C PRO A 9 6.58 3.33 -9.84
N LEU A 10 5.96 4.02 -10.81
CA LEU A 10 5.40 5.36 -10.60
C LEU A 10 4.30 5.36 -9.54
N VAL A 11 3.40 4.36 -9.57
CA VAL A 11 2.34 4.19 -8.57
C VAL A 11 2.94 3.92 -7.18
N VAL A 12 3.98 3.09 -7.09
CA VAL A 12 4.69 2.83 -5.83
C VAL A 12 5.33 4.10 -5.26
N MET A 13 5.96 4.92 -6.12
CA MET A 13 6.59 6.18 -5.68
C MET A 13 5.57 7.22 -5.21
N ALA A 14 4.35 7.20 -5.72
CA ALA A 14 3.26 8.07 -5.26
C ALA A 14 2.88 7.83 -3.79
N ALA A 15 3.29 6.70 -3.18
CA ALA A 15 3.08 6.44 -1.77
C ALA A 15 4.04 7.23 -0.85
N ILE A 16 5.20 7.67 -1.36
CA ILE A 16 6.22 8.38 -0.56
C ILE A 16 5.70 9.72 -0.02
N PRO A 17 5.12 10.63 -0.85
CA PRO A 17 4.55 11.89 -0.36
C PRO A 17 3.45 11.65 0.68
N LEU A 18 2.69 10.57 0.51
CA LEU A 18 1.61 10.17 1.42
C LEU A 18 2.12 9.92 2.84
N GLY A 19 3.30 9.31 2.99
CA GLY A 19 3.94 9.10 4.30
C GLY A 19 4.36 10.42 4.96
N ILE A 20 4.85 11.39 4.19
CA ILE A 20 5.27 12.70 4.69
C ILE A 20 4.07 13.51 5.21
N ILE A 21 2.92 13.42 4.54
CA ILE A 21 1.66 14.04 5.00
C ILE A 21 1.28 13.55 6.41
N GLY A 22 1.69 12.34 6.80
CA GLY A 22 1.50 11.83 8.15
C GLY A 22 2.45 12.41 9.21
N VAL A 23 3.69 12.68 8.82
CA VAL A 23 4.75 13.14 9.74
C VAL A 23 4.59 14.62 10.10
N MET A 24 4.26 15.45 9.12
CA MET A 24 4.20 16.92 9.30
C MET A 24 3.17 17.37 10.35
N PRO A 25 1.93 16.86 10.38
CA PRO A 25 0.97 17.18 11.44
C PRO A 25 1.42 16.68 12.81
N GLY A 26 2.08 15.51 12.85
CA GLY A 26 2.64 14.95 14.08
C GLY A 26 3.66 15.89 14.72
N PHE A 27 4.63 16.37 13.93
CA PHE A 27 5.59 17.36 14.41
C PHE A 27 4.96 18.72 14.71
N ALA A 28 3.92 19.13 13.99
CA ALA A 28 3.21 20.37 14.29
C ALA A 28 2.54 20.32 15.68
N LEU A 29 1.96 19.18 16.07
CA LEU A 29 1.40 18.96 17.41
C LEU A 29 2.49 18.86 18.50
N LEU A 30 3.63 18.27 18.17
CA LEU A 30 4.77 18.11 19.08
C LEU A 30 5.59 19.38 19.28
N ALA A 31 5.56 20.30 18.30
CA ALA A 31 6.17 21.61 18.43
C ALA A 31 5.60 22.40 19.61
N ALA A 32 4.32 22.21 19.94
CA ALA A 32 3.69 22.79 21.13
C ALA A 32 4.28 22.26 22.46
N HIS A 33 4.93 21.08 22.43
CA HIS A 33 5.57 20.43 23.57
C HIS A 33 7.11 20.55 23.54
N GLY A 34 7.66 21.40 22.64
CA GLY A 34 9.09 21.66 22.53
C GLY A 34 9.89 20.61 21.72
N VAL A 35 9.22 19.69 21.02
CA VAL A 35 9.89 18.72 20.12
C VAL A 35 9.80 19.22 18.68
N TYR A 36 10.96 19.61 18.14
CA TYR A 36 11.07 20.18 16.80
C TYR A 36 11.58 19.17 15.77
N PHE A 37 11.33 19.47 14.50
CA PHE A 37 11.88 18.71 13.39
C PHE A 37 13.42 18.88 13.35
N SER A 38 14.13 17.82 13.75
CA SER A 38 15.59 17.80 13.88
C SER A 38 16.26 17.05 12.71
N ALA A 39 17.60 17.08 12.67
CA ALA A 39 18.37 16.26 11.73
C ALA A 39 18.07 14.75 11.90
N THR A 40 17.86 14.27 13.13
CA THR A 40 17.49 12.88 13.39
C THR A 40 16.07 12.55 12.89
N ALA A 41 15.15 13.52 12.88
CA ALA A 41 13.84 13.35 12.27
C ALA A 41 13.91 13.14 10.75
N MET A 42 14.84 13.81 10.04
CA MET A 42 15.05 13.59 8.61
C MET A 42 15.43 12.15 8.28
N ILE A 43 16.31 11.56 9.10
CA ILE A 43 16.67 10.13 9.00
C ILE A 43 15.42 9.26 9.15
N GLY A 44 14.52 9.62 10.07
CA GLY A 44 13.27 8.91 10.33
C GLY A 44 12.32 8.96 9.13
N VAL A 45 12.22 10.11 8.46
CA VAL A 45 11.43 10.26 7.24
C VAL A 45 11.99 9.40 6.10
N ILE A 46 13.31 9.33 5.95
CA ILE A 46 13.96 8.47 4.94
C ILE A 46 13.66 6.99 5.23
N ALA A 47 13.81 6.57 6.48
CA ALA A 47 13.48 5.21 6.90
C ALA A 47 12.00 4.87 6.66
N LEU A 48 11.09 5.79 7.01
CA LEU A 48 9.65 5.67 6.77
C LEU A 48 9.34 5.49 5.27
N SER A 49 9.98 6.28 4.40
CA SER A 49 9.81 6.17 2.94
C SER A 49 10.08 4.73 2.46
N GLY A 50 11.16 4.12 2.94
CA GLY A 50 11.49 2.72 2.60
C GLY A 50 10.43 1.72 3.08
N ILE A 51 9.87 1.91 4.28
CA ILE A 51 8.79 1.08 4.82
C ILE A 51 7.54 1.18 3.94
N VAL A 52 7.13 2.40 3.60
CA VAL A 52 5.92 2.66 2.78
C VAL A 52 6.09 2.12 1.36
N VAL A 53 7.26 2.29 0.76
CA VAL A 53 7.59 1.73 -0.57
C VAL A 53 7.52 0.20 -0.53
N ARG A 54 8.09 -0.44 0.49
CA ARG A 54 8.03 -1.90 0.64
C ARG A 54 6.58 -2.39 0.72
N ASN A 55 5.75 -1.74 1.54
CA ASN A 55 4.34 -2.10 1.68
C ASN A 55 3.58 -1.94 0.35
N SER A 56 3.93 -0.93 -0.45
CA SER A 56 3.29 -0.65 -1.74
C SER A 56 3.71 -1.64 -2.83
N ILE A 57 5.00 -1.98 -2.94
CA ILE A 57 5.51 -2.99 -3.88
C ILE A 57 4.78 -4.32 -3.68
N VAL A 58 4.76 -4.76 -2.42
CA VAL A 58 4.17 -6.01 -1.99
C VAL A 58 2.67 -6.07 -2.34
N LEU A 59 1.94 -4.97 -2.18
CA LEU A 59 0.53 -4.89 -2.57
C LEU A 59 0.33 -4.95 -4.10
N VAL A 60 1.13 -4.20 -4.87
CA VAL A 60 1.05 -4.21 -6.35
C VAL A 60 1.40 -5.57 -6.95
N GLU A 61 2.43 -6.24 -6.43
CA GLU A 61 2.79 -7.60 -6.86
C GLU A 61 1.64 -8.59 -6.63
N PHE A 62 0.94 -8.47 -5.50
CA PHE A 62 -0.22 -9.33 -5.23
C PHE A 62 -1.37 -9.09 -6.22
N ILE A 63 -1.61 -7.83 -6.58
CA ILE A 63 -2.64 -7.47 -7.57
C ILE A 63 -2.28 -8.05 -8.94
N GLU A 64 -1.03 -7.91 -9.37
CA GLU A 64 -0.56 -8.49 -10.63
C GLU A 64 -0.69 -10.02 -10.66
N ASP A 65 -0.36 -10.69 -9.56
CA ASP A 65 -0.48 -12.14 -9.46
C ASP A 65 -1.95 -12.59 -9.56
N GLU A 66 -2.88 -11.89 -8.90
CA GLU A 66 -4.31 -12.22 -8.99
C GLU A 66 -4.89 -11.92 -10.39
N LEU A 67 -4.45 -10.84 -11.04
CA LEU A 67 -4.80 -10.54 -12.42
C LEU A 67 -4.30 -11.62 -13.40
N ARG A 68 -3.08 -12.14 -13.21
CA ARG A 68 -2.54 -13.24 -14.02
C ARG A 68 -3.30 -14.54 -13.85
N ARG A 69 -4.01 -14.70 -12.72
CA ARG A 69 -4.89 -15.84 -12.45
C ARG A 69 -6.29 -15.66 -13.04
N GLY A 70 -6.53 -14.57 -13.77
CA GLY A 70 -7.78 -14.31 -14.49
C GLY A 70 -8.88 -13.66 -13.64
N MET A 71 -8.57 -13.20 -12.41
CA MET A 71 -9.53 -12.45 -11.61
C MET A 71 -9.84 -11.08 -12.24
N GLU A 72 -11.06 -10.60 -12.04
CA GLU A 72 -11.43 -9.25 -12.44
C GLU A 72 -10.62 -8.23 -11.63
N LEU A 73 -10.20 -7.16 -12.29
CA LEU A 73 -9.41 -6.08 -11.71
C LEU A 73 -9.96 -5.56 -10.38
N HIS A 74 -11.27 -5.33 -10.32
CA HIS A 74 -11.96 -4.82 -9.15
C HIS A 74 -11.88 -5.79 -7.96
N GLU A 75 -12.15 -7.07 -8.23
CA GLU A 75 -12.09 -8.14 -7.23
C GLU A 75 -10.66 -8.38 -6.74
N ALA A 76 -9.69 -8.38 -7.67
CA ALA A 76 -8.27 -8.53 -7.36
C ALA A 76 -7.80 -7.49 -6.34
N VAL A 77 -8.24 -6.23 -6.47
CA VAL A 77 -7.82 -5.19 -5.52
C VAL A 77 -8.52 -5.19 -4.20
N ILE A 78 -9.82 -5.47 -4.17
CA ILE A 78 -10.52 -5.63 -2.89
C ILE A 78 -9.88 -6.77 -2.10
N ARG A 79 -9.57 -7.88 -2.78
CA ARG A 79 -8.90 -9.04 -2.19
C ARG A 79 -7.48 -8.70 -1.73
N ALA A 80 -6.68 -8.04 -2.57
CA ALA A 80 -5.33 -7.62 -2.24
C ALA A 80 -5.30 -6.70 -1.02
N GLY A 81 -6.18 -5.69 -0.97
CA GLY A 81 -6.30 -4.78 0.16
C GLY A 81 -6.67 -5.50 1.45
N THR A 82 -7.65 -6.41 1.39
CA THR A 82 -8.11 -7.16 2.58
C THR A 82 -7.03 -8.09 3.13
N VAL A 83 -6.31 -8.80 2.25
CA VAL A 83 -5.25 -9.73 2.65
C VAL A 83 -4.02 -8.99 3.19
N ARG A 84 -3.68 -7.82 2.63
CA ARG A 84 -2.50 -7.04 3.03
C ARG A 84 -2.74 -6.14 4.25
N ALA A 85 -3.98 -5.76 4.54
CA ALA A 85 -4.31 -4.89 5.67
C ALA A 85 -3.76 -5.43 7.01
N ARG A 86 -3.94 -6.74 7.28
CA ARG A 86 -3.41 -7.37 8.51
C ARG A 86 -1.88 -7.30 8.60
N PRO A 87 -1.11 -7.76 7.58
CA PRO A 87 0.34 -7.58 7.56
C PRO A 87 0.81 -6.12 7.72
N ILE A 88 0.16 -5.15 7.06
CA ILE A 88 0.54 -3.73 7.15
C ILE A 88 0.33 -3.18 8.57
N LEU A 89 -0.77 -3.55 9.22
CA LEU A 89 -1.01 -3.17 10.62
C LEU A 89 0.02 -3.78 11.56
N LEU A 90 0.42 -5.04 11.33
CA LEU A 90 1.45 -5.70 12.12
C LEU A 90 2.82 -5.03 11.97
N THR A 91 3.21 -4.65 10.75
CA THR A 91 4.50 -3.95 10.52
C THR A 91 4.49 -2.55 11.14
N ALA A 92 3.38 -1.81 11.01
CA ALA A 92 3.24 -0.50 11.64
C ALA A 92 3.29 -0.60 13.17
N ALA A 93 2.55 -1.54 13.77
CA ALA A 93 2.56 -1.76 15.21
C ALA A 93 3.97 -2.10 15.72
N ALA A 94 4.66 -3.03 15.05
CA ALA A 94 6.03 -3.42 15.41
C ALA A 94 6.99 -2.23 15.35
N GLY A 95 6.90 -1.41 14.29
CA GLY A 95 7.74 -0.22 14.14
C GLY A 95 7.44 0.87 15.18
N ILE A 96 6.16 1.07 15.52
CA ILE A 96 5.75 2.02 16.58
C ILE A 96 6.28 1.57 17.94
N LEU A 97 6.09 0.29 18.29
CA LEU A 97 6.60 -0.30 19.53
C LEU A 97 8.13 -0.19 19.62
N SER A 98 8.84 -0.47 18.52
CA SER A 98 10.29 -0.31 18.45
C SER A 98 10.72 1.16 18.61
N SER A 99 10.01 2.08 17.97
CA SER A 99 10.33 3.52 18.01
C SER A 99 10.02 4.13 19.37
N ALA A 100 9.01 3.61 20.10
CA ALA A 100 8.67 4.07 21.43
C ALA A 100 9.82 3.93 22.44
N VAL A 101 10.65 2.89 22.29
CA VAL A 101 11.86 2.72 23.11
C VAL A 101 12.89 3.81 22.82
N ILE A 102 13.06 4.18 21.55
CA ILE A 102 14.01 5.21 21.10
C ILE A 102 13.54 6.62 21.51
N ALA A 103 12.23 6.83 21.63
CA ALA A 103 11.66 8.12 22.00
C ALA A 103 12.10 8.61 23.40
N ALA A 104 12.56 7.71 24.26
CA ALA A 104 13.10 8.05 25.58
C ALA A 104 14.46 8.76 25.51
N ASP A 105 15.23 8.58 24.42
CA ASP A 105 16.53 9.20 24.24
C ASP A 105 16.42 10.60 23.62
N PRO A 106 16.86 11.69 24.28
CA PRO A 106 16.70 13.05 23.76
C PRO A 106 17.38 13.27 22.40
N VAL A 107 18.50 12.60 22.14
CA VAL A 107 19.27 12.69 20.89
C VAL A 107 18.51 12.11 19.70
N TRP A 108 17.86 10.96 19.90
CA TRP A 108 17.17 10.20 18.84
C TRP A 108 15.65 10.37 18.87
N SER A 109 15.13 11.18 19.79
CA SER A 109 13.70 11.47 19.94
C SER A 109 13.05 11.91 18.62
N GLY A 110 13.71 12.75 17.83
CA GLY A 110 13.22 13.19 16.53
C GLY A 110 13.03 12.05 15.52
N LEU A 111 13.95 11.08 15.49
CA LEU A 111 13.82 9.86 14.66
C LEU A 111 12.59 9.05 15.09
N ALA A 112 12.45 8.82 16.39
CA ALA A 112 11.39 8.02 16.97
C ALA A 112 10.01 8.63 16.69
N TRP A 113 9.83 9.93 16.90
CA TRP A 113 8.56 10.60 16.65
C TRP A 113 8.21 10.65 15.17
N ALA A 114 9.19 10.85 14.27
CA ALA A 114 8.97 10.76 12.83
C ALA A 114 8.43 9.38 12.43
N LEU A 115 9.00 8.32 13.00
CA LEU A 115 8.58 6.95 12.77
C LEU A 115 7.19 6.65 13.37
N ILE A 116 6.90 7.07 14.60
CA ILE A 116 5.62 6.83 15.26
C ILE A 116 4.47 7.51 14.50
N PHE A 117 4.59 8.81 14.23
CA PHE A 117 3.54 9.55 13.52
C PHE A 117 3.44 9.11 12.07
N GLY A 118 4.58 8.93 11.41
CA GLY A 118 4.66 8.48 10.04
C GLY A 118 4.04 7.11 9.83
N MET A 119 4.37 6.12 10.66
CA MET A 119 3.79 4.77 10.56
C MET A 119 2.32 4.75 10.93
N SER A 120 1.90 5.47 11.97
CA SER A 120 0.49 5.55 12.36
C SER A 120 -0.38 6.12 11.23
N ALA A 121 0.02 7.28 10.72
CA ALA A 121 -0.71 7.94 9.64
C ALA A 121 -0.61 7.16 8.34
N SER A 122 0.58 6.70 7.93
CA SER A 122 0.76 5.96 6.68
C SER A 122 0.01 4.62 6.70
N ALA A 123 -0.06 3.89 7.81
CA ALA A 123 -0.81 2.64 7.88
C ALA A 123 -2.32 2.87 7.67
N LEU A 124 -2.90 3.86 8.36
CA LEU A 124 -4.29 4.25 8.18
C LEU A 124 -4.56 4.73 6.74
N LEU A 125 -3.67 5.59 6.24
CA LEU A 125 -3.84 6.20 4.93
C LEU A 125 -3.61 5.19 3.82
N SER A 126 -2.67 4.24 3.93
CA SER A 126 -2.46 3.18 2.93
C SER A 126 -3.63 2.20 2.86
N ILE A 127 -4.27 1.86 3.98
CA ILE A 127 -5.47 1.02 3.99
C ILE A 127 -6.62 1.69 3.22
N LEU A 128 -6.75 3.02 3.31
CA LEU A 128 -7.81 3.77 2.64
C LEU A 128 -7.46 4.15 1.19
N VAL A 129 -6.24 4.64 0.97
CA VAL A 129 -5.79 5.28 -0.26
C VAL A 129 -5.38 4.28 -1.32
N VAL A 130 -4.83 3.11 -0.96
CA VAL A 130 -4.44 2.15 -2.02
C VAL A 130 -5.65 1.53 -2.74
N PRO A 131 -6.71 1.08 -2.06
CA PRO A 131 -7.94 0.65 -2.73
C PRO A 131 -8.57 1.78 -3.55
N LEU A 132 -8.52 3.02 -3.04
CA LEU A 132 -9.08 4.19 -3.70
C LEU A 132 -8.32 4.59 -4.96
N LEU A 133 -6.98 4.68 -4.89
CA LEU A 133 -6.12 5.00 -6.02
C LEU A 133 -6.29 3.97 -7.13
N TYR A 134 -6.37 2.69 -6.77
CA TYR A 134 -6.59 1.68 -7.77
C TYR A 134 -8.00 1.73 -8.36
N ALA A 135 -9.04 1.96 -7.56
CA ALA A 135 -10.40 2.14 -8.08
C ALA A 135 -10.50 3.33 -9.05
N LEU A 136 -9.75 4.41 -8.80
CA LEU A 136 -9.64 5.56 -9.69
C LEU A 136 -8.90 5.21 -10.99
N VAL A 137 -7.75 4.54 -10.89
CA VAL A 137 -6.94 4.14 -12.06
C VAL A 137 -7.66 3.07 -12.91
N ALA A 138 -8.43 2.19 -12.29
CA ALA A 138 -9.29 1.22 -12.96
C ALA A 138 -10.42 1.89 -13.75
N LYS A 139 -10.89 3.06 -13.30
CA LYS A 139 -11.97 3.82 -13.93
C LYS A 139 -11.51 4.54 -15.21
N ASP A 140 -10.22 4.88 -15.30
CA ASP A 140 -9.63 5.57 -16.45
C ASP A 140 -9.13 4.63 -17.58
N ASP A 141 -9.40 3.31 -17.51
CA ASP A 141 -9.15 2.31 -18.58
C ASP A 141 -7.68 2.26 -19.11
N LEU A 142 -6.72 2.88 -18.42
CA LEU A 142 -5.38 3.19 -18.94
C LEU A 142 -4.29 2.16 -18.60
N LEU A 143 -4.60 1.14 -17.80
CA LEU A 143 -3.61 0.16 -17.32
C LEU A 143 -3.98 -1.32 -17.56
N VAL A 144 -5.20 -1.60 -18.07
CA VAL A 144 -5.73 -2.96 -18.11
C VAL A 144 -6.41 -3.18 -19.47
N PRO A 145 -5.76 -3.91 -20.39
CA PRO A 145 -6.44 -4.43 -21.56
C PRO A 145 -7.63 -5.23 -21.06
N ARG A 146 -8.86 -4.81 -21.40
CA ARG A 146 -10.09 -5.53 -21.06
C ARG A 146 -9.91 -7.00 -21.41
N THR A 147 -9.64 -7.85 -20.42
CA THR A 147 -9.84 -9.28 -20.58
C THR A 147 -11.33 -9.44 -20.74
N ARG A 148 -11.75 -9.58 -22.01
CA ARG A 148 -13.09 -10.03 -22.34
C ARG A 148 -13.39 -11.21 -21.42
N PRO A 149 -14.53 -11.22 -20.71
CA PRO A 149 -14.94 -12.41 -19.98
C PRO A 149 -14.86 -13.59 -20.94
N ALA A 150 -14.19 -14.67 -20.52
CA ALA A 150 -14.19 -15.90 -21.30
C ALA A 150 -15.64 -16.24 -21.63
N PRO A 151 -15.98 -16.53 -22.90
CA PRO A 151 -17.35 -16.83 -23.28
C PRO A 151 -17.90 -17.90 -22.34
N PRO A 152 -19.14 -17.76 -21.85
CA PRO A 152 -19.73 -18.75 -20.97
C PRO A 152 -19.64 -20.10 -21.66
N GLU A 153 -19.06 -21.08 -20.97
CA GLU A 153 -18.97 -22.48 -21.36
C GLU A 153 -20.40 -23.06 -21.46
N ARG A 154 -21.10 -22.68 -22.52
CA ARG A 154 -22.38 -23.24 -22.95
C ARG A 154 -22.10 -24.51 -23.73
N ALA A 155 -21.64 -25.59 -23.08
CA ALA A 155 -21.51 -26.88 -23.77
C ALA A 155 -21.38 -28.13 -22.86
N SER A 156 -21.69 -28.08 -21.57
CA SER A 156 -21.63 -29.29 -20.72
C SER A 156 -22.97 -29.65 -20.07
N ALA A 157 -24.05 -28.98 -20.47
CA ALA A 157 -25.41 -29.34 -20.11
C ALA A 157 -26.24 -29.58 -21.37
N GLU A 158 -26.07 -30.75 -21.99
CA GLU A 158 -27.22 -31.50 -22.50
C GLU A 158 -27.17 -32.94 -21.97
N PRO A 159 -28.24 -33.41 -21.30
CA PRO A 159 -28.34 -34.76 -20.75
C PRO A 159 -28.86 -35.76 -21.80
N MET A 160 -28.27 -36.95 -21.81
CA MET A 160 -28.92 -38.25 -22.08
C MET A 160 -30.23 -38.24 -22.89
N ALA A 161 -30.19 -38.39 -24.22
CA ALA A 161 -31.33 -38.94 -25.00
C ALA A 161 -30.95 -39.40 -26.41
N ALA A 162 -31.29 -40.66 -26.70
CA ALA A 162 -31.54 -41.26 -28.02
C ALA A 162 -30.34 -41.51 -28.95
N LEU A 163 -29.86 -42.75 -28.95
CA LEU A 163 -29.77 -43.55 -30.19
C LEU A 163 -30.04 -45.04 -29.86
N PRO A 164 -31.02 -45.70 -30.51
CA PRO A 164 -31.16 -47.16 -30.52
C PRO A 164 -30.11 -47.84 -31.40
#